data_AF-A0A836FM01-F1
#
_entry.id   AF-A0A836FM01-F1
#
_cell.length_a   1.000
_cell.length_b   1.000
_cell.length_c   1.000
_cell.angle_alpha   90.00
_cell.angle_beta   90.00
_cell.angle_gamma   90.00
#
_symmetry.space_group_name_H-M   'P 1'
#
loop_
_entity.id
_entity.type
_entity.pdbx_description
1 polymer ?
#
loop_
_entity_poly.entity_id
_entity_poly.type
_entity_poly.pdbx_seq_one_letter_code
_entity_poly.pdbx_strand_id
1 'polypeptide(L)'
;KISKCLELSIILANRSATLYHLERHEYALEDIEEASLLGYSKDLIYKLEERRARCLLGLKRHDEAIEAFRRALQALDDARIPLKRRQKFETDIRMMLAVMDKGKRLNEAATKNPSRVYSKQKSNARLEDRLMPKKERNPVYPACSRAVEIKDDGGDIGRHAVATRKIIPGEIVIVERPHCAFLLAETRLTHCHLCFVRIFVPTPAACRTYSCVAYCSRRCRDADAQVHSQECKLLPALWYSKASVTCFLALRAITQRPFEEVMRLKEQFRDPGSALKISAENPYRGDDYINTFYNLVTHEDRRLPEDIFHRAYMATWLFRLLRSSNYLPENVKTADSADSRLSDEELFIAGLLLHNLQLLQFNSHEISELVRLKGQKTLTKTKSMFIGGGVYPTVAMLNHSCNPGVIRYFIGTTMIVRAVRTINAGEEISENYGPIFTTMPESERKRKLRVQYWFDCNCEACSGHWPLLDELDPTILRFKCETGPSCGNVLMVKSDTNEFMIGCAKCGKSMNILKGLKALQDTDALFKVASMNLEEGRNEHALKAYLEILKLLDEILVLPIRDYHICQQGVRLCSLALGNTAYI
;
A
#
# COMPACT_ATOMS: atom_id res chain seq x y z
N LYS A 1 7.89 -27.69 17.70
CA LYS A 1 8.14 -27.59 19.17
C LYS A 1 8.87 -26.28 19.45
N ILE A 2 8.18 -25.25 19.95
CA ILE A 2 8.82 -23.98 20.35
C ILE A 2 9.66 -24.29 21.59
N SER A 3 10.99 -24.41 21.43
CA SER A 3 11.90 -24.42 22.57
C SER A 3 11.66 -23.10 23.32
N LYS A 4 11.33 -23.16 24.62
CA LYS A 4 11.04 -21.97 25.44
C LYS A 4 12.25 -21.04 25.46
N CYS A 5 12.15 -19.85 24.87
CA CYS A 5 13.17 -18.81 24.98
C CYS A 5 12.85 -17.98 26.23
N LEU A 6 13.37 -18.42 27.38
CA LEU A 6 13.05 -17.82 28.68
C LEU A 6 13.40 -16.32 28.71
N GLU A 7 14.52 -15.92 28.10
CA GLU A 7 14.95 -14.52 28.02
C GLU A 7 13.94 -13.64 27.28
N LEU A 8 13.45 -14.08 26.12
CA LEU A 8 12.43 -13.35 25.36
C LEU A 8 11.13 -13.20 26.17
N SER A 9 10.73 -14.25 26.90
CA SER A 9 9.55 -14.16 27.77
C SER A 9 9.70 -13.08 28.85
N ILE A 10 10.90 -12.93 29.42
CA ILE A 10 11.21 -11.91 30.44
C ILE A 10 11.22 -10.51 29.80
N ILE A 11 11.82 -10.36 28.62
CA ILE A 11 11.85 -9.09 27.88
C ILE A 11 10.43 -8.62 27.57
N LEU A 12 9.56 -9.49 27.04
CA LEU A 12 8.17 -9.15 26.74
C LEU A 12 7.36 -8.87 28.01
N ALA A 13 7.57 -9.63 29.07
CA ALA A 13 6.96 -9.35 30.36
C ALA A 13 7.39 -7.99 30.93
N ASN A 14 8.63 -7.55 30.75
CA ASN A 14 9.07 -6.23 31.19
C ASN A 14 8.56 -5.13 30.25
N ARG A 15 8.58 -5.35 28.93
CA ARG A 15 8.09 -4.39 27.93
C ARG A 15 6.60 -4.13 28.07
N SER A 16 5.78 -5.16 28.35
CA SER A 16 4.36 -4.97 28.65
C SER A 16 4.11 -4.07 29.87
N ALA A 17 5.02 -4.05 30.85
CA ALA A 17 4.94 -3.13 31.99
C ALA A 17 5.08 -1.68 31.53
N THR A 18 6.10 -1.39 30.73
CA THR A 18 6.33 -0.06 30.14
C THR A 18 5.15 0.35 29.26
N LEU A 19 4.67 -0.54 28.39
CA LEU A 19 3.53 -0.27 27.51
C LEU A 19 2.24 0.01 28.28
N TYR A 20 2.00 -0.70 29.39
CA TYR A 20 0.89 -0.42 30.27
C TYR A 20 0.96 1.00 30.84
N HIS A 21 2.13 1.44 31.32
CA HIS A 21 2.33 2.81 31.85
C HIS A 21 2.25 3.90 30.78
N LEU A 22 2.53 3.56 29.51
CA LEU A 22 2.33 4.44 28.35
C LEU A 22 0.88 4.43 27.82
N GLU A 23 -0.05 3.77 28.52
CA GLU A 23 -1.45 3.58 28.12
C GLU A 23 -1.60 2.89 26.76
N ARG A 24 -0.59 2.11 26.36
CA ARG A 24 -0.56 1.32 25.13
C ARG A 24 -1.08 -0.10 25.40
N HIS A 25 -2.33 -0.16 25.90
CA HIS A 25 -2.92 -1.39 26.42
C HIS A 25 -3.05 -2.52 25.39
N GLU A 26 -3.37 -2.24 24.12
CA GLU A 26 -3.44 -3.27 23.06
C GLU A 26 -2.08 -3.96 22.90
N TYR A 27 -0.98 -3.21 22.79
CA TYR A 27 0.38 -3.76 22.68
C TYR A 27 0.84 -4.47 23.96
N ALA A 28 0.50 -3.94 25.14
CA ALA A 28 0.82 -4.59 26.40
C ALA A 28 0.18 -5.97 26.51
N LEU A 29 -1.06 -6.13 26.03
CA LEU A 29 -1.75 -7.43 26.01
C LEU A 29 -1.09 -8.43 25.06
N GLU A 30 -0.64 -8.00 23.88
CA GLU A 30 0.08 -8.87 22.94
C GLU A 30 1.38 -9.42 23.57
N ASP A 31 2.15 -8.56 24.23
CA ASP A 31 3.38 -8.93 24.93
C ASP A 31 3.12 -9.88 26.11
N ILE A 32 2.05 -9.65 26.88
CA ILE A 32 1.64 -10.52 27.98
C ILE A 32 1.31 -11.93 27.47
N GLU A 33 0.49 -12.01 26.42
CA GLU A 33 0.10 -13.28 25.83
C GLU A 33 1.30 -14.06 25.32
N GLU A 34 2.23 -13.38 24.65
CA GLU A 34 3.42 -14.02 24.12
C GLU A 34 4.40 -14.46 25.21
N ALA A 35 4.63 -13.62 26.23
CA ALA A 35 5.45 -14.00 27.38
C ALA A 35 4.94 -15.28 28.04
N SER A 36 3.62 -15.38 28.24
CA SER A 36 2.99 -16.59 28.77
C SER A 36 3.21 -17.82 27.89
N LEU A 37 3.05 -17.70 26.56
CA LEU A 37 3.27 -18.79 25.61
C LEU A 37 4.74 -19.25 25.55
N LEU A 38 5.69 -18.34 25.73
CA LEU A 38 7.12 -18.64 25.77
C LEU A 38 7.57 -19.27 27.10
N GLY A 39 6.66 -19.41 28.06
CA GLY A 39 6.92 -20.06 29.34
C GLY A 39 7.53 -19.13 30.38
N TYR A 40 7.02 -17.90 30.50
CA TYR A 40 7.36 -16.99 31.60
C TYR A 40 7.24 -17.65 32.98
N SER A 41 8.05 -17.18 33.93
CA SER A 41 8.21 -17.84 35.23
C SER A 41 6.90 -17.91 36.01
N LYS A 42 6.50 -19.13 36.41
CA LYS A 42 5.21 -19.39 37.07
C LYS A 42 5.03 -18.57 38.35
N ASP A 43 6.10 -18.41 39.12
CA ASP A 43 6.10 -17.63 40.37
C ASP A 43 5.89 -16.13 40.16
N LEU A 44 5.90 -15.65 38.91
CA LEU A 44 5.67 -14.25 38.53
C LEU A 44 4.42 -14.05 37.66
N ILE A 45 3.70 -15.12 37.27
CA ILE A 45 2.50 -15.03 36.43
C ILE A 45 1.41 -14.18 37.07
N TYR A 46 1.28 -14.18 38.40
CA TYR A 46 0.29 -13.36 39.11
C TYR A 46 0.42 -11.86 38.79
N LYS A 47 1.65 -11.34 38.63
CA LYS A 47 1.89 -9.94 38.22
C LYS A 47 1.50 -9.70 36.77
N LEU A 48 1.76 -10.69 35.92
CA LEU A 48 1.50 -10.59 34.48
C LEU A 48 -0.01 -10.59 34.20
N GLU A 49 -0.76 -11.48 34.87
CA GLU A 49 -2.23 -11.53 34.77
C GLU A 49 -2.91 -10.32 35.44
N GLU A 50 -2.38 -9.79 36.55
CA GLU A 50 -2.89 -8.53 37.12
C GLU A 50 -2.74 -7.38 36.13
N ARG A 51 -1.56 -7.26 35.48
CA ARG A 51 -1.34 -6.26 34.43
C ARG A 51 -2.29 -6.47 33.24
N ARG A 52 -2.52 -7.73 32.84
CA ARG A 52 -3.50 -8.09 31.80
C ARG A 52 -4.87 -7.53 32.15
N ALA A 53 -5.33 -7.78 33.37
CA ALA A 53 -6.62 -7.31 33.86
C ALA A 53 -6.73 -5.78 33.84
N ARG A 54 -5.68 -5.08 34.31
CA ARG A 54 -5.61 -3.61 34.28
C ARG A 54 -5.59 -3.04 32.86
N CYS A 55 -4.90 -3.68 31.91
CA CYS A 55 -4.95 -3.29 30.50
C CYS A 55 -6.36 -3.46 29.91
N LEU A 56 -7.02 -4.58 30.21
CA LEU A 56 -8.39 -4.85 29.76
C LEU A 56 -9.40 -3.85 30.34
N LEU A 57 -9.20 -3.42 31.59
CA LEU A 57 -9.95 -2.31 32.20
C LEU A 57 -9.76 -1.00 31.43
N GLY A 58 -8.51 -0.63 31.10
CA GLY A 58 -8.22 0.56 30.29
C GLY A 58 -8.88 0.53 28.91
N LEU A 59 -9.05 -0.67 28.34
CA LEU A 59 -9.77 -0.92 27.08
C LEU A 59 -11.29 -1.08 27.25
N LYS A 60 -11.83 -0.97 28.47
CA LYS A 60 -13.25 -1.18 28.79
C LYS A 60 -13.78 -2.58 28.46
N ARG A 61 -12.90 -3.58 28.42
CA ARG A 61 -13.23 -5.01 28.21
C ARG A 61 -13.46 -5.67 29.58
N HIS A 62 -14.54 -5.25 30.25
CA HIS A 62 -14.77 -5.55 31.67
C HIS A 62 -14.87 -7.04 31.98
N ASP A 63 -15.62 -7.82 31.20
CA ASP A 63 -15.76 -9.26 31.45
C ASP A 63 -14.42 -10.00 31.35
N GLU A 64 -13.60 -9.67 30.35
CA GLU A 64 -12.27 -10.26 30.21
C GLU A 64 -11.30 -9.82 31.32
N ALA A 65 -11.45 -8.59 31.82
CA ALA A 65 -10.67 -8.10 32.96
C ALA A 65 -11.00 -8.87 34.25
N ILE A 66 -12.28 -9.19 34.48
CA ILE A 66 -12.71 -10.04 35.61
C ILE A 66 -12.00 -11.40 35.54
N GLU A 67 -12.03 -12.04 34.36
CA GLU A 67 -11.37 -13.33 34.18
C GLU A 67 -9.85 -13.26 34.38
N ALA A 68 -9.21 -12.19 33.90
CA ALA A 68 -7.78 -11.98 34.12
C ALA A 68 -7.44 -11.76 35.62
N PHE A 69 -8.27 -11.04 36.37
CA PHE A 69 -8.10 -10.90 37.82
C PHE A 69 -8.28 -12.23 38.56
N ARG A 70 -9.24 -13.06 38.16
CA ARG A 70 -9.41 -14.42 38.70
C ARG A 70 -8.18 -15.29 38.44
N ARG A 71 -7.65 -15.25 37.21
CA ARG A 71 -6.38 -15.94 36.88
C ARG A 71 -5.19 -15.41 37.69
N ALA A 72 -5.13 -14.10 37.95
CA ALA A 72 -4.09 -13.51 38.79
C ALA A 72 -4.14 -14.03 40.24
N LEU A 73 -5.35 -14.19 40.82
CA LEU A 73 -5.53 -14.82 42.14
C LEU A 73 -5.08 -16.28 42.14
N GLN A 74 -5.49 -17.06 41.14
CA GLN A 74 -5.08 -18.46 41.01
C GLN A 74 -3.55 -18.59 40.90
N ALA A 75 -2.91 -17.69 40.15
CA ALA A 75 -1.45 -17.70 39.99
C ALA A 75 -0.67 -17.31 41.27
N LEU A 76 -1.34 -16.81 42.33
CA LEU A 76 -0.67 -16.57 43.62
C LEU A 76 -0.27 -17.87 44.33
N ASP A 77 -0.89 -19.00 43.99
CA ASP A 77 -0.57 -20.30 44.57
C ASP A 77 0.87 -20.71 44.25
N ASP A 78 1.32 -20.41 43.02
CA ASP A 78 2.68 -20.66 42.55
C ASP A 78 3.69 -19.56 42.96
N ALA A 79 3.22 -18.44 43.53
CA ALA A 79 4.06 -17.27 43.79
C ALA A 79 5.03 -17.45 44.97
N ARG A 80 6.29 -17.06 44.77
CA ARG A 80 7.32 -17.07 45.82
C ARG A 80 7.47 -15.68 46.47
N ILE A 81 6.49 -15.30 47.29
CA ILE A 81 6.46 -13.99 47.96
C ILE A 81 6.11 -14.08 49.46
N PRO A 82 6.56 -13.10 50.29
CA PRO A 82 6.19 -13.05 51.70
C PRO A 82 4.67 -12.98 51.93
N LEU A 83 4.18 -13.65 52.97
CA LEU A 83 2.74 -13.78 53.29
C LEU A 83 2.02 -12.42 53.31
N LYS A 84 2.62 -11.41 53.96
CA LYS A 84 2.06 -10.04 54.03
C LYS A 84 1.85 -9.41 52.66
N ARG A 85 2.76 -9.64 51.70
CA ARG A 85 2.62 -9.15 50.32
C ARG A 85 1.55 -9.92 49.56
N ARG A 86 1.47 -11.25 49.75
CA ARG A 86 0.42 -12.09 49.15
C ARG A 86 -0.97 -11.64 49.59
N GLN A 87 -1.19 -11.49 50.91
CA GLN A 87 -2.47 -11.06 51.47
C GLN A 87 -2.90 -9.67 50.98
N LYS A 88 -1.96 -8.72 50.89
CA LYS A 88 -2.25 -7.40 50.34
C LYS A 88 -2.72 -7.50 48.89
N PHE A 89 -1.98 -8.23 48.05
CA PHE A 89 -2.29 -8.38 46.63
C PHE A 89 -3.65 -9.05 46.41
N GLU A 90 -3.94 -10.09 47.19
CA GLU A 90 -5.22 -10.79 47.18
C GLU A 90 -6.38 -9.85 47.58
N THR A 91 -6.19 -9.05 48.62
CA THR A 91 -7.18 -8.06 49.07
C THR A 91 -7.43 -7.01 47.99
N ASP A 92 -6.37 -6.48 47.37
CA ASP A 92 -6.47 -5.48 46.29
C ASP A 92 -7.27 -6.02 45.09
N ILE A 93 -6.98 -7.25 44.63
CA ILE A 93 -7.74 -7.85 43.51
C ILE A 93 -9.19 -8.13 43.90
N ARG A 94 -9.44 -8.66 45.10
CA ARG A 94 -10.82 -8.93 45.56
C ARG A 94 -11.65 -7.64 45.66
N MET A 95 -11.05 -6.53 46.09
CA MET A 95 -11.70 -5.22 46.08
C MET A 95 -12.04 -4.78 44.64
N MET A 96 -11.11 -4.92 43.70
CA MET A 96 -11.38 -4.60 42.29
C MET A 96 -12.52 -5.43 41.71
N LEU A 97 -12.53 -6.74 41.95
CA LEU A 97 -13.61 -7.63 41.52
C LEU A 97 -14.96 -7.22 42.12
N ALA A 98 -15.01 -6.91 43.42
CA ALA A 98 -16.24 -6.46 44.08
C ALA A 98 -16.77 -5.13 43.50
N VAL A 99 -15.87 -4.18 43.20
CA VAL A 99 -16.23 -2.91 42.55
C VAL A 99 -16.79 -3.17 41.16
N MET A 100 -16.17 -4.06 40.38
CA MET A 100 -16.60 -4.41 39.03
C MET A 100 -17.96 -5.12 39.03
N ASP A 101 -18.18 -6.08 39.92
CA ASP A 101 -19.46 -6.77 40.06
C ASP A 101 -20.58 -5.81 40.47
N LYS A 102 -20.30 -4.87 41.38
CA LYS A 102 -21.25 -3.81 41.76
C LYS A 102 -21.58 -2.91 40.56
N GLY A 103 -20.57 -2.49 39.79
CA GLY A 103 -20.76 -1.70 38.58
C GLY A 103 -21.58 -2.42 37.51
N LYS A 104 -21.34 -3.73 37.33
CA LYS A 104 -22.09 -4.58 36.40
C LYS A 104 -23.56 -4.67 36.80
N ARG A 105 -23.86 -4.95 38.07
CA ARG A 105 -25.23 -4.99 38.61
C ARG A 105 -25.98 -3.66 38.47
N LEU A 106 -25.30 -2.53 38.65
CA LEU A 106 -25.88 -1.20 38.46
C LEU A 106 -26.21 -0.92 36.99
N ASN A 107 -25.34 -1.32 36.06
CA ASN A 107 -25.60 -1.20 34.62
C ASN A 107 -26.72 -2.13 34.14
N GLU A 108 -26.79 -3.36 34.67
CA GLU A 108 -27.88 -4.32 34.40
C GLU A 108 -29.21 -3.82 34.95
N ALA A 109 -29.22 -3.17 36.12
CA ALA A 109 -30.40 -2.51 36.68
C ALA A 109 -30.86 -1.29 35.85
N ALA A 110 -29.93 -0.60 35.20
CA ALA A 110 -30.21 0.57 34.34
C ALA A 110 -30.66 0.22 32.91
N THR A 111 -30.49 -1.03 32.44
CA THR A 111 -30.73 -1.44 31.04
C THR A 111 -32.13 -2.02 30.76
N LYS A 112 -33.15 -1.68 31.55
CA LYS A 112 -34.57 -1.99 31.24
C LYS A 112 -35.18 -1.18 30.08
N ASN A 113 -34.36 -0.52 29.24
CA ASN A 113 -34.78 0.09 27.98
C ASN A 113 -33.83 -0.37 26.85
N PRO A 114 -34.33 -0.93 25.73
CA PRO A 114 -33.49 -1.44 24.67
C PRO A 114 -33.00 -0.29 23.79
N SER A 115 -31.88 0.34 24.16
CA SER A 115 -31.12 1.16 23.20
C SER A 115 -29.69 1.41 23.65
N ARG A 116 -28.79 0.63 23.04
CA ARG A 116 -27.45 0.98 22.50
C ARG A 116 -26.52 -0.21 22.69
N VAL A 117 -26.62 -1.14 21.75
CA VAL A 117 -25.50 -2.03 21.41
C VAL A 117 -24.34 -1.11 21.02
N TYR A 118 -23.35 -0.96 21.90
CA TYR A 118 -22.06 -0.40 21.54
C TYR A 118 -21.33 -1.42 20.64
N SER A 119 -21.74 -1.51 19.38
CA SER A 119 -20.95 -2.17 18.34
C SER A 119 -19.82 -1.24 17.93
N LYS A 120 -18.72 -1.27 18.69
CA LYS A 120 -17.40 -0.97 18.14
C LYS A 120 -16.53 -2.21 18.26
N GLN A 121 -16.99 -3.30 17.64
CA GLN A 121 -16.04 -4.13 16.92
C GLN A 121 -15.42 -3.21 15.86
N LYS A 122 -14.15 -2.80 16.01
CA LYS A 122 -13.35 -2.42 14.84
C LYS A 122 -13.58 -3.56 13.86
N SER A 123 -14.33 -3.34 12.78
CA SER A 123 -14.68 -4.40 11.84
C SER A 123 -13.38 -5.11 11.44
N ASN A 124 -13.27 -6.42 11.69
CA ASN A 124 -12.15 -7.26 11.20
C ASN A 124 -12.13 -7.36 9.66
N ALA A 125 -12.95 -6.57 8.96
CA ALA A 125 -12.98 -6.45 7.52
C ALA A 125 -11.60 -6.03 7.00
N ARG A 126 -11.16 -6.72 5.95
CA ARG A 126 -9.90 -6.40 5.27
C ARG A 126 -9.96 -4.97 4.73
N LEU A 127 -8.81 -4.30 4.62
CA LEU A 127 -8.71 -2.91 4.16
C LEU A 127 -9.41 -2.74 2.80
N GLU A 128 -9.24 -3.71 1.91
CA GLU A 128 -9.83 -3.71 0.57
C GLU A 128 -11.35 -3.77 0.62
N ASP A 129 -11.95 -4.51 1.56
CA ASP A 129 -13.41 -4.58 1.72
C ASP A 129 -13.98 -3.26 2.27
N ARG A 130 -13.17 -2.52 3.04
CA ARG A 130 -13.53 -1.19 3.56
C ARG A 130 -13.43 -0.11 2.50
N LEU A 131 -12.41 -0.16 1.64
CA LEU A 131 -12.16 0.86 0.61
C LEU A 131 -12.94 0.60 -0.67
N MET A 132 -13.15 -0.67 -1.03
CA MET A 132 -13.90 -1.09 -2.21
C MET A 132 -14.71 -2.36 -1.87
N PRO A 133 -15.98 -2.21 -1.44
CA PRO A 133 -16.86 -3.33 -1.13
C PRO A 133 -16.97 -4.31 -2.29
N LYS A 134 -17.14 -5.61 -2.01
CA LYS A 134 -17.15 -6.67 -3.03
C LYS A 134 -18.12 -6.41 -4.19
N LYS A 135 -19.30 -5.82 -3.92
CA LYS A 135 -20.32 -5.48 -4.93
C LYS A 135 -19.86 -4.42 -5.93
N GLU A 136 -18.86 -3.62 -5.58
CA GLU A 136 -18.31 -2.52 -6.39
C GLU A 136 -17.08 -2.96 -7.20
N ARG A 137 -16.59 -4.19 -6.99
CA ARG A 137 -15.42 -4.74 -7.70
C ARG A 137 -15.82 -5.26 -9.07
N ASN A 138 -14.89 -5.11 -10.03
CA ASN A 138 -15.01 -5.76 -11.32
C ASN A 138 -14.88 -7.29 -11.14
N PRO A 139 -15.82 -8.11 -11.65
CA PRO A 139 -15.78 -9.56 -11.47
C PRO A 139 -14.61 -10.23 -12.19
N VAL A 140 -14.14 -9.66 -13.30
CA VAL A 140 -13.00 -10.17 -14.09
C VAL A 140 -11.67 -9.66 -13.54
N TYR A 141 -11.63 -8.43 -13.05
CA TYR A 141 -10.44 -7.80 -12.45
C TYR A 141 -10.75 -7.33 -11.02
N PRO A 142 -10.74 -8.22 -10.00
CA PRO A 142 -11.25 -7.90 -8.66
C PRO A 142 -10.52 -6.79 -7.89
N ALA A 143 -9.31 -6.41 -8.30
CA ALA A 143 -8.61 -5.24 -7.75
C ALA A 143 -9.20 -3.92 -8.26
N CYS A 144 -9.86 -3.94 -9.42
CA CYS A 144 -10.51 -2.79 -10.03
C CYS A 144 -11.94 -2.59 -9.54
N SER A 145 -12.42 -1.35 -9.58
CA SER A 145 -13.85 -1.07 -9.49
C SER A 145 -14.57 -1.47 -10.78
N ARG A 146 -15.89 -1.61 -10.74
CA ARG A 146 -16.74 -1.83 -11.94
C ARG A 146 -16.62 -0.72 -12.99
N ALA A 147 -16.05 0.43 -12.62
CA ALA A 147 -15.83 1.55 -13.52
C ALA A 147 -14.63 1.35 -14.45
N VAL A 148 -13.84 0.29 -14.25
CA VAL A 148 -12.62 0.00 -15.01
C VAL A 148 -12.81 -1.27 -15.83
N GLU A 149 -12.45 -1.22 -17.09
CA GLU A 149 -12.27 -2.35 -18.00
C GLU A 149 -10.81 -2.38 -18.44
N ILE A 150 -10.24 -3.58 -18.63
CA ILE A 150 -8.93 -3.74 -19.26
C ILE A 150 -9.17 -4.17 -20.70
N LYS A 151 -8.59 -3.43 -21.65
CA LYS A 151 -8.58 -3.76 -23.08
C LYS A 151 -7.18 -4.12 -23.52
N ASP A 152 -7.07 -4.79 -24.67
CA ASP A 152 -5.81 -5.02 -25.36
C ASP A 152 -5.98 -4.58 -26.82
N ASP A 153 -5.45 -3.40 -27.13
CA ASP A 153 -5.52 -2.84 -28.48
C ASP A 153 -4.29 -3.20 -29.32
N GLY A 154 -3.36 -3.99 -28.76
CA GLY A 154 -2.13 -4.40 -29.41
C GLY A 154 -1.21 -3.22 -29.80
N GLY A 155 -0.27 -3.49 -30.70
CA GLY A 155 0.67 -2.49 -31.20
C GLY A 155 1.50 -1.83 -30.09
N ASP A 156 1.62 -0.51 -30.16
CA ASP A 156 2.36 0.29 -29.18
C ASP A 156 1.54 0.64 -27.92
N ILE A 157 0.24 0.30 -27.88
CA ILE A 157 -0.65 0.55 -26.72
C ILE A 157 -0.70 -0.68 -25.81
N GLY A 158 -0.85 -1.87 -26.40
CA GLY A 158 -0.99 -3.13 -25.68
C GLY A 158 -2.21 -3.15 -24.75
N ARG A 159 -2.03 -3.73 -23.56
CA ARG A 159 -3.06 -3.78 -22.52
C ARG A 159 -3.17 -2.46 -21.79
N HIS A 160 -4.38 -1.93 -21.66
CA HIS A 160 -4.62 -0.67 -20.96
C HIS A 160 -5.98 -0.64 -20.24
N ALA A 161 -6.08 0.25 -19.25
CA ALA A 161 -7.31 0.45 -18.48
C ALA A 161 -8.18 1.55 -19.09
N VAL A 162 -9.47 1.28 -19.27
CA VAL A 162 -10.46 2.21 -19.81
C VAL A 162 -11.63 2.37 -18.86
N ALA A 163 -12.17 3.58 -18.76
CA ALA A 163 -13.36 3.85 -17.97
C ALA A 163 -14.63 3.33 -18.66
N THR A 164 -15.42 2.49 -17.98
CA THR A 164 -16.70 1.96 -18.50
C THR A 164 -17.85 2.94 -18.38
N ARG A 165 -17.69 3.95 -17.51
CA ARG A 165 -18.60 5.05 -17.26
C ARG A 165 -17.81 6.30 -16.91
N LYS A 166 -18.48 7.45 -16.81
CA LYS A 166 -17.87 8.64 -16.22
C LYS A 166 -17.40 8.34 -14.78
N ILE A 167 -16.13 8.58 -14.50
CA ILE A 167 -15.49 8.53 -13.18
C ILE A 167 -15.26 9.97 -12.73
N ILE A 168 -15.71 10.32 -11.53
CA ILE A 168 -15.53 11.68 -10.98
C ILE A 168 -14.29 11.76 -10.08
N PRO A 169 -13.70 12.97 -9.89
CA PRO A 169 -12.61 13.16 -8.94
C PRO A 169 -12.94 12.56 -7.57
N GLY A 170 -12.02 11.78 -7.03
CA GLY A 170 -12.12 11.20 -5.70
C GLY A 170 -12.56 9.74 -5.67
N GLU A 171 -13.10 9.19 -6.75
CA GLU A 171 -13.41 7.76 -6.81
C GLU A 171 -12.15 6.90 -6.71
N ILE A 172 -12.22 5.82 -5.93
CA ILE A 172 -11.16 4.79 -5.89
C ILE A 172 -11.43 3.83 -7.04
N VAL A 173 -10.47 3.73 -7.96
CA VAL A 173 -10.59 2.90 -9.16
C VAL A 173 -9.89 1.55 -9.02
N ILE A 174 -8.81 1.48 -8.24
CA ILE A 174 -8.08 0.24 -7.96
C ILE A 174 -7.65 0.18 -6.49
N VAL A 175 -7.79 -0.99 -5.87
CA VAL A 175 -7.20 -1.36 -4.59
C VAL A 175 -6.49 -2.70 -4.76
N GLU A 176 -5.16 -2.69 -4.74
CA GLU A 176 -4.37 -3.88 -5.05
C GLU A 176 -3.30 -4.17 -3.98
N ARG A 177 -3.20 -5.43 -3.57
CA ARG A 177 -2.05 -5.94 -2.82
C ARG A 177 -0.96 -6.38 -3.80
N PRO A 178 0.32 -6.25 -3.43
CA PRO A 178 1.38 -6.64 -4.32
C PRO A 178 1.39 -8.16 -4.50
N HIS A 179 1.77 -8.61 -5.70
CA HIS A 179 2.16 -10.01 -5.93
C HIS A 179 3.29 -10.41 -4.99
N CYS A 180 4.31 -9.54 -4.91
CA CYS A 180 5.41 -9.61 -3.97
C CYS A 180 5.91 -8.18 -3.66
N ALA A 181 6.46 -7.98 -2.46
CA ALA A 181 7.06 -6.72 -2.05
C ALA A 181 8.32 -6.97 -1.22
N PHE A 182 9.33 -6.10 -1.35
CA PHE A 182 10.60 -6.23 -0.64
C PHE A 182 11.04 -4.90 -0.01
N LEU A 183 11.36 -4.93 1.28
CA LEU A 183 11.71 -3.76 2.09
C LEU A 183 13.19 -3.42 1.94
N LEU A 184 13.52 -2.12 1.89
CA LEU A 184 14.91 -1.68 1.80
C LEU A 184 15.70 -1.95 3.09
N ALA A 185 17.03 -1.98 2.97
CA ALA A 185 17.93 -2.29 4.07
C ALA A 185 17.86 -1.24 5.19
N GLU A 186 17.70 0.03 4.82
CA GLU A 186 17.66 1.20 5.69
C GLU A 186 16.41 1.21 6.58
N THR A 187 15.33 0.59 6.11
CA THR A 187 14.02 0.58 6.78
C THR A 187 13.70 -0.75 7.47
N ARG A 188 14.55 -1.77 7.34
CA ARG A 188 14.30 -3.16 7.79
C ARG A 188 14.00 -3.38 9.27
N LEU A 189 14.43 -2.46 10.15
CA LEU A 189 14.18 -2.51 11.59
C LEU A 189 13.20 -1.42 12.07
N THR A 190 12.88 -0.45 11.22
CA THR A 190 11.94 0.63 11.53
C THR A 190 10.56 0.37 10.96
N HIS A 191 10.45 -0.50 9.96
CA HIS A 191 9.20 -0.88 9.30
C HIS A 191 8.98 -2.39 9.36
N CYS A 192 7.70 -2.79 9.42
CA CYS A 192 7.31 -4.18 9.44
C CYS A 192 7.79 -4.87 8.17
N HIS A 193 8.51 -5.98 8.30
CA HIS A 193 9.06 -6.71 7.16
C HIS A 193 8.00 -7.26 6.20
N LEU A 194 6.78 -7.50 6.69
CA LEU A 194 5.65 -7.97 5.88
C LEU A 194 4.80 -6.84 5.31
N CYS A 195 4.29 -5.94 6.16
CA CYS A 195 3.27 -4.96 5.76
C CYS A 195 3.81 -3.53 5.57
N PHE A 196 5.09 -3.31 5.82
CA PHE A 196 5.82 -2.04 5.66
C PHE A 196 5.29 -0.89 6.52
N VAL A 197 4.32 -1.13 7.39
CA VAL A 197 3.89 -0.14 8.38
C VAL A 197 5.03 0.10 9.37
N ARG A 198 5.28 1.38 9.68
CA ARG A 198 6.29 1.77 10.66
C ARG A 198 6.01 1.14 12.02
N ILE A 199 7.05 0.58 12.61
CA ILE A 199 6.98 -0.16 13.86
C ILE A 199 6.98 0.83 15.02
N PHE A 200 5.95 0.73 15.86
CA PHE A 200 5.93 1.39 17.17
C PHE A 200 6.48 0.47 18.27
N VAL A 201 6.04 -0.79 18.29
CA VAL A 201 6.56 -1.84 19.19
C VAL A 201 7.11 -3.00 18.36
N PRO A 202 8.43 -3.24 18.35
CA PRO A 202 9.02 -4.25 17.48
C PRO A 202 8.72 -5.66 17.94
N THR A 203 8.08 -6.46 17.09
CA THR A 203 7.99 -7.90 17.28
C THR A 203 9.16 -8.55 16.54
N PRO A 204 10.08 -9.27 17.22
CA PRO A 204 11.22 -9.90 16.57
C PRO A 204 10.77 -11.06 15.69
N ALA A 205 11.59 -11.46 14.72
CA ALA A 205 11.35 -12.67 13.94
C ALA A 205 11.27 -13.92 14.83
N ALA A 206 10.51 -14.92 14.37
CA ALA A 206 10.48 -16.23 15.03
C ALA A 206 11.79 -17.02 14.80
N CYS A 207 12.61 -16.59 13.85
CA CYS A 207 13.89 -17.19 13.53
C CYS A 207 14.95 -16.90 14.61
N ARG A 208 15.78 -17.89 14.90
CA ARG A 208 16.91 -17.78 15.85
C ARG A 208 18.25 -17.52 15.18
N THR A 209 18.28 -17.52 13.85
CA THR A 209 19.52 -17.47 13.08
C THR A 209 20.02 -16.05 12.93
N TYR A 210 19.14 -15.10 12.56
CA TYR A 210 19.51 -13.70 12.39
C TYR A 210 18.40 -12.78 12.90
N SER A 211 18.76 -11.81 13.75
CA SER A 211 17.85 -10.74 14.20
C SER A 211 17.94 -9.53 13.25
N CYS A 212 17.65 -9.74 11.97
CA CYS A 212 17.85 -8.73 10.93
C CYS A 212 16.57 -8.03 10.44
N VAL A 213 15.39 -8.48 10.89
CA VAL A 213 14.07 -7.93 10.56
C VAL A 213 13.21 -7.75 11.80
N ALA A 214 12.22 -6.88 11.71
CA ALA A 214 11.21 -6.71 12.75
C ALA A 214 9.80 -6.60 12.14
N TYR A 215 8.79 -6.87 12.97
CA TYR A 215 7.37 -6.84 12.60
C TYR A 215 6.60 -5.89 13.50
N CYS A 216 5.48 -5.36 13.00
CA CYS A 216 4.62 -4.49 13.80
C CYS A 216 3.71 -5.24 14.79
N SER A 217 3.54 -6.55 14.60
CA SER A 217 2.67 -7.41 15.43
C SER A 217 3.04 -8.88 15.25
N ARG A 218 2.62 -9.72 16.20
CA ARG A 218 2.70 -11.19 16.09
C ARG A 218 2.02 -11.71 14.84
N ARG A 219 0.85 -11.16 14.50
CA ARG A 219 0.11 -11.54 13.29
C ARG A 219 0.97 -11.39 12.03
N CYS A 220 1.71 -10.29 11.89
CA CYS A 220 2.57 -10.09 10.73
C CYS A 220 3.79 -11.02 10.75
N ARG A 221 4.42 -11.22 11.91
CA ARG A 221 5.53 -12.17 12.05
C ARG A 221 5.11 -13.59 11.67
N ASP A 222 4.00 -14.05 12.25
CA ASP A 222 3.54 -15.42 12.11
C ASP A 222 3.07 -15.68 10.66
N ALA A 223 2.47 -14.67 10.01
CA ALA A 223 2.10 -14.73 8.59
C ALA A 223 3.31 -14.77 7.64
N ASP A 224 4.43 -14.15 8.02
CA ASP A 224 5.66 -14.11 7.23
C ASP A 224 6.63 -15.25 7.55
N ALA A 225 6.37 -16.04 8.62
CA ALA A 225 7.34 -16.98 9.18
C ALA A 225 7.88 -18.00 8.16
N GLN A 226 7.02 -18.48 7.26
CA GLN A 226 7.42 -19.41 6.20
C GLN A 226 8.36 -18.74 5.19
N VAL A 227 7.97 -17.59 4.64
CA VAL A 227 8.77 -16.84 3.66
C VAL A 227 10.09 -16.39 4.28
N HIS A 228 10.02 -15.81 5.48
CA HIS A 228 11.21 -15.44 6.23
C HIS A 228 12.15 -16.63 6.46
N SER A 229 11.65 -17.82 6.80
CA SER A 229 12.51 -18.98 7.01
C SER A 229 13.29 -19.39 5.75
N GLN A 230 12.72 -19.15 4.57
CA GLN A 230 13.34 -19.43 3.27
C GLN A 230 14.37 -18.36 2.90
N GLU A 231 14.10 -17.09 3.23
CA GLU A 231 14.92 -15.95 2.83
C GLU A 231 15.95 -15.51 3.89
N CYS A 232 15.80 -15.88 5.17
CA CYS A 232 16.53 -15.30 6.31
C CYS A 232 18.05 -15.28 6.11
N LYS A 233 18.62 -16.39 5.59
CA LYS A 233 20.06 -16.51 5.31
C LYS A 233 20.53 -15.63 4.15
N LEU A 234 19.62 -15.29 3.23
CA LEU A 234 19.90 -14.52 2.02
C LEU A 234 19.87 -13.01 2.29
N LEU A 235 19.02 -12.56 3.23
CA LEU A 235 18.77 -11.13 3.48
C LEU A 235 20.06 -10.28 3.69
N PRO A 236 21.05 -10.71 4.50
CA PRO A 236 22.29 -9.93 4.63
C PRO A 236 23.03 -9.78 3.29
N ALA A 237 23.20 -10.86 2.53
CA ALA A 237 23.89 -10.82 1.24
C ALA A 237 23.16 -9.91 0.24
N LEU A 238 21.82 -9.99 0.20
CA LEU A 238 20.99 -9.13 -0.63
C LEU A 238 21.20 -7.65 -0.28
N TRP A 239 21.02 -7.26 0.99
CA TRP A 239 21.15 -5.86 1.39
C TRP A 239 22.57 -5.31 1.26
N TYR A 240 23.61 -6.09 1.57
CA TYR A 240 25.00 -5.62 1.45
C TYR A 240 25.50 -5.57 0.00
N SER A 241 24.86 -6.29 -0.93
CA SER A 241 25.26 -6.29 -2.35
C SER A 241 25.09 -4.95 -3.06
N LYS A 242 24.22 -4.07 -2.54
CA LYS A 242 23.73 -2.85 -3.24
C LYS A 242 23.06 -3.12 -4.59
N ALA A 243 22.69 -4.37 -4.88
CA ALA A 243 21.89 -4.69 -6.05
C ALA A 243 20.52 -3.98 -5.98
N SER A 244 19.92 -3.75 -7.14
CA SER A 244 18.60 -3.13 -7.23
C SER A 244 17.55 -3.94 -6.46
N VAL A 245 16.57 -3.26 -5.87
CA VAL A 245 15.41 -3.92 -5.23
C VAL A 245 14.67 -4.86 -6.20
N THR A 246 14.75 -4.62 -7.51
CA THR A 246 14.18 -5.51 -8.53
C THR A 246 14.82 -6.90 -8.49
N CYS A 247 16.11 -7.02 -8.15
CA CYS A 247 16.74 -8.32 -7.93
C CYS A 247 16.12 -9.05 -6.73
N PHE A 248 15.77 -8.31 -5.67
CA PHE A 248 15.17 -8.89 -4.47
C PHE A 248 13.72 -9.29 -4.72
N LEU A 249 12.98 -8.51 -5.51
CA LEU A 249 11.64 -8.86 -5.98
C LEU A 249 11.65 -10.09 -6.90
N ALA A 250 12.65 -10.23 -7.78
CA ALA A 250 12.79 -11.39 -8.67
C ALA A 250 12.91 -12.69 -7.88
N LEU A 251 13.72 -12.65 -6.81
CA LEU A 251 13.88 -13.75 -5.87
C LEU A 251 12.60 -13.99 -5.08
N ARG A 252 12.04 -12.94 -4.44
CA ARG A 252 10.84 -13.04 -3.60
C ARG A 252 9.60 -13.52 -4.34
N ALA A 253 9.45 -13.22 -5.63
CA ALA A 253 8.37 -13.75 -6.45
C ALA A 253 8.34 -15.31 -6.47
N ILE A 254 9.52 -15.93 -6.29
CA ILE A 254 9.72 -17.37 -6.20
C ILE A 254 9.69 -17.82 -4.73
N THR A 255 10.54 -17.23 -3.88
CA THR A 255 10.75 -17.65 -2.47
C THR A 255 9.61 -17.31 -1.52
N GLN A 256 8.56 -16.63 -1.97
CA GLN A 256 7.33 -16.53 -1.19
C GLN A 256 6.48 -17.82 -1.22
N ARG A 257 6.85 -18.79 -2.07
CA ARG A 257 6.21 -20.10 -2.20
C ARG A 257 7.24 -21.21 -1.89
N PRO A 258 6.84 -22.31 -1.22
CA PRO A 258 7.71 -23.48 -1.07
C PRO A 258 8.22 -24.01 -2.40
N PHE A 259 9.40 -24.63 -2.39
CA PHE A 259 10.02 -25.22 -3.58
C PHE A 259 9.07 -26.17 -4.31
N GLU A 260 8.34 -27.03 -3.59
CA GLU A 260 7.41 -28.00 -4.16
C GLU A 260 6.24 -27.33 -4.88
N GLU A 261 5.79 -26.17 -4.41
CA GLU A 261 4.72 -25.40 -5.07
C GLU A 261 5.24 -24.75 -6.36
N VAL A 262 6.47 -24.22 -6.35
CA VAL A 262 7.11 -23.69 -7.56
C VAL A 262 7.35 -24.78 -8.59
N MET A 263 7.71 -26.00 -8.17
CA MET A 263 7.88 -27.12 -9.11
C MET A 263 6.57 -27.52 -9.80
N ARG A 264 5.40 -27.37 -9.16
CA ARG A 264 4.10 -27.60 -9.82
C ARG A 264 3.82 -26.57 -10.93
N LEU A 265 4.44 -25.40 -10.88
CA LEU A 265 4.34 -24.42 -11.97
C LEU A 265 5.02 -24.94 -13.24
N LYS A 266 6.13 -25.68 -13.10
CA LYS A 266 6.87 -26.31 -14.23
C LYS A 266 5.97 -27.22 -15.05
N GLU A 267 5.07 -27.94 -14.40
CA GLU A 267 4.09 -28.82 -15.06
C GLU A 267 3.06 -28.01 -15.85
N GLN A 268 2.56 -26.91 -15.28
CA GLN A 268 1.60 -26.03 -15.95
C GLN A 268 2.20 -25.32 -17.18
N PHE A 269 3.49 -24.96 -17.14
CA PHE A 269 4.18 -24.41 -18.31
C PHE A 269 4.33 -25.41 -19.47
N ARG A 270 4.28 -26.73 -19.20
CA ARG A 270 4.37 -27.76 -20.25
C ARG A 270 3.07 -27.95 -21.02
N ASP A 271 1.95 -27.45 -20.51
CA ASP A 271 0.65 -27.48 -21.19
C ASP A 271 0.16 -26.04 -21.44
N PRO A 272 0.55 -25.41 -22.57
CA PRO A 272 0.12 -24.05 -22.92
C PRO A 272 -1.41 -23.89 -23.04
N GLY A 273 -2.15 -24.99 -23.24
CA GLY A 273 -3.61 -25.00 -23.27
C GLY A 273 -4.26 -24.88 -21.88
N SER A 274 -3.47 -25.00 -20.81
CA SER A 274 -3.93 -24.89 -19.42
C SER A 274 -4.04 -23.45 -18.91
N ALA A 275 -3.51 -22.46 -19.64
CA ALA A 275 -3.62 -21.05 -19.27
C ALA A 275 -5.09 -20.65 -19.19
N LEU A 276 -5.55 -20.32 -17.98
CA LEU A 276 -6.95 -20.04 -17.74
C LEU A 276 -7.34 -18.73 -18.43
N LYS A 277 -8.34 -18.79 -19.31
CA LYS A 277 -8.89 -17.58 -19.92
C LYS A 277 -9.47 -16.69 -18.82
N ILE A 278 -8.91 -15.49 -18.70
CA ILE A 278 -9.36 -14.47 -17.77
C ILE A 278 -10.84 -14.16 -18.02
N SER A 279 -11.65 -14.33 -16.99
CA SER A 279 -13.12 -14.28 -17.04
C SER A 279 -13.68 -14.00 -15.64
N ALA A 280 -15.00 -13.93 -15.49
CA ALA A 280 -15.61 -13.79 -14.17
C ALA A 280 -15.45 -15.06 -13.32
N GLU A 281 -15.36 -16.22 -13.97
CA GLU A 281 -15.15 -17.53 -13.36
C GLU A 281 -13.68 -17.73 -12.98
N ASN A 282 -12.76 -17.22 -13.81
CA ASN A 282 -11.31 -17.23 -13.57
C ASN A 282 -10.76 -15.79 -13.58
N PRO A 283 -10.95 -15.04 -12.48
CA PRO A 283 -10.58 -13.63 -12.42
C PRO A 283 -9.06 -13.40 -12.50
N TYR A 284 -8.66 -12.25 -13.03
CA TYR A 284 -7.28 -11.76 -12.99
C TYR A 284 -6.91 -11.38 -11.56
N ARG A 285 -6.09 -12.20 -10.92
CA ARG A 285 -5.66 -11.97 -9.54
C ARG A 285 -4.17 -11.68 -9.47
N GLY A 286 -3.82 -10.58 -8.80
CA GLY A 286 -2.41 -10.21 -8.62
C GLY A 286 -1.59 -11.21 -7.81
N ASP A 287 -2.20 -12.15 -7.07
CA ASP A 287 -1.52 -13.21 -6.32
C ASP A 287 -1.19 -14.47 -7.17
N ASP A 288 -1.73 -14.59 -8.38
CA ASP A 288 -1.42 -15.67 -9.32
C ASP A 288 -0.05 -15.45 -9.97
N TYR A 289 0.79 -16.49 -10.03
CA TYR A 289 2.10 -16.38 -10.66
C TYR A 289 2.01 -16.58 -12.17
N ILE A 290 1.32 -17.61 -12.65
CA ILE A 290 1.34 -18.01 -14.06
C ILE A 290 0.44 -17.10 -14.89
N ASN A 291 -0.82 -16.93 -14.47
CA ASN A 291 -1.81 -16.27 -15.34
C ASN A 291 -1.68 -14.74 -15.33
N THR A 292 -1.04 -14.15 -14.31
CA THR A 292 -0.94 -12.69 -14.16
C THR A 292 0.50 -12.20 -14.11
N PHE A 293 1.28 -12.57 -13.08
CA PHE A 293 2.64 -12.05 -12.88
C PHE A 293 3.61 -12.42 -14.02
N TYR A 294 3.63 -13.69 -14.44
CA TYR A 294 4.52 -14.18 -15.49
C TYR A 294 4.21 -13.54 -16.86
N ASN A 295 2.94 -13.18 -17.09
CA ASN A 295 2.47 -12.58 -18.34
C ASN A 295 2.66 -11.05 -18.39
N LEU A 296 3.35 -10.45 -17.43
CA LEU A 296 3.70 -9.02 -17.48
C LEU A 296 4.74 -8.75 -18.57
N VAL A 297 4.74 -7.53 -19.10
CA VAL A 297 5.56 -7.16 -20.27
C VAL A 297 7.06 -7.29 -19.95
N THR A 298 7.78 -8.05 -20.77
CA THR A 298 9.24 -8.24 -20.67
C THR A 298 10.02 -7.44 -21.71
N HIS A 299 9.37 -7.06 -22.83
CA HIS A 299 10.01 -6.61 -24.08
C HIS A 299 11.20 -7.48 -24.51
N GLU A 300 11.11 -8.79 -24.26
CA GLU A 300 12.17 -9.75 -24.57
C GLU A 300 12.59 -9.72 -26.04
N ASP A 301 11.62 -9.52 -26.94
CA ASP A 301 11.80 -9.41 -28.39
C ASP A 301 12.62 -8.18 -28.84
N ARG A 302 12.71 -7.13 -27.99
CA ARG A 302 13.40 -5.88 -28.30
C ARG A 302 14.72 -5.71 -27.52
N ARG A 303 15.06 -6.67 -26.65
CA ARG A 303 16.25 -6.60 -25.80
C ARG A 303 17.54 -6.81 -26.59
N LEU A 304 18.55 -6.00 -26.27
CA LEU A 304 19.89 -6.17 -26.82
C LEU A 304 20.61 -7.35 -26.12
N PRO A 305 21.53 -8.05 -26.81
CA PRO A 305 22.32 -9.13 -26.21
C PRO A 305 23.05 -8.73 -24.92
N GLU A 306 23.54 -7.49 -24.82
CA GLU A 306 24.23 -6.97 -23.63
C GLU A 306 23.29 -6.86 -22.42
N ASP A 307 22.04 -6.45 -22.65
CA ASP A 307 21.01 -6.36 -21.61
C ASP A 307 20.60 -7.77 -21.13
N ILE A 308 20.41 -8.71 -22.06
CA ILE A 308 20.14 -10.12 -21.72
C ILE A 308 21.30 -10.72 -20.93
N PHE A 309 22.55 -10.47 -21.35
CA PHE A 309 23.73 -10.93 -20.63
C PHE A 309 23.78 -10.38 -19.20
N HIS A 310 23.52 -9.08 -19.02
CA HIS A 310 23.48 -8.47 -17.70
C HIS A 310 22.42 -9.12 -16.80
N ARG A 311 21.22 -9.39 -17.33
CA ARG A 311 20.16 -10.07 -16.57
C ARG A 311 20.49 -11.52 -16.27
N ALA A 312 21.08 -12.25 -17.21
CA ALA A 312 21.52 -13.63 -17.01
C ALA A 312 22.60 -13.72 -15.93
N TYR A 313 23.54 -12.76 -15.91
CA TYR A 313 24.53 -12.64 -14.84
C TYR A 313 23.87 -12.43 -13.47
N MET A 314 22.93 -11.48 -13.36
CA MET A 314 22.21 -11.23 -12.11
C MET A 314 21.33 -12.41 -11.70
N ALA A 315 20.66 -13.08 -12.64
CA ALA A 315 19.87 -14.29 -12.40
C ALA A 315 20.76 -15.42 -11.85
N THR A 316 21.93 -15.61 -12.44
CA THR A 316 22.92 -16.61 -11.98
C THR A 316 23.41 -16.29 -10.58
N TRP A 317 23.69 -15.03 -10.27
CA TRP A 317 24.08 -14.62 -8.92
C TRP A 317 22.96 -14.89 -7.89
N LEU A 318 21.73 -14.47 -8.18
CA LEU A 318 20.56 -14.75 -7.33
C LEU A 318 20.34 -16.26 -7.15
N PHE A 319 20.49 -17.04 -8.21
CA PHE A 319 20.37 -18.48 -8.18
C PHE A 319 21.45 -19.12 -7.29
N ARG A 320 22.72 -18.67 -7.40
CA ARG A 320 23.80 -19.14 -6.51
C ARG A 320 23.54 -18.80 -5.05
N LEU A 321 23.00 -17.61 -4.75
CA LEU A 321 22.54 -17.27 -3.40
C LEU A 321 21.47 -18.27 -2.93
N LEU A 322 20.47 -18.53 -3.75
CA LEU A 322 19.39 -19.46 -3.42
C LEU A 322 19.90 -20.89 -3.18
N ARG A 323 20.85 -21.39 -3.99
CA ARG A 323 21.51 -22.70 -3.77
C ARG A 323 22.24 -22.79 -2.43
N SER A 324 22.80 -21.68 -1.94
CA SER A 324 23.48 -21.63 -0.63
C SER A 324 22.52 -21.69 0.56
N SER A 325 21.21 -21.51 0.31
CA SER A 325 20.15 -21.63 1.30
C SER A 325 19.59 -23.05 1.38
N ASN A 326 18.59 -23.21 2.27
CA ASN A 326 17.82 -24.44 2.43
C ASN A 326 16.56 -24.45 1.54
N TYR A 327 16.42 -23.50 0.60
CA TYR A 327 15.24 -23.44 -0.27
C TYR A 327 15.21 -24.61 -1.27
N LEU A 328 16.34 -24.92 -1.92
CA LEU A 328 16.48 -26.11 -2.76
C LEU A 328 16.79 -27.33 -1.88
N PRO A 329 16.08 -28.46 -2.05
CA PRO A 329 16.45 -29.73 -1.43
C PRO A 329 17.84 -30.21 -1.88
N GLU A 330 18.61 -30.84 -0.99
CA GLU A 330 19.97 -31.32 -1.30
C GLU A 330 20.01 -32.34 -2.44
N ASN A 331 18.96 -33.16 -2.60
CA ASN A 331 18.85 -34.13 -3.69
C ASN A 331 18.59 -33.49 -5.07
N VAL A 332 18.29 -32.18 -5.13
CA VAL A 332 18.08 -31.43 -6.37
C VAL A 332 19.37 -30.71 -6.81
N LYS A 333 20.24 -30.38 -5.85
CA LYS A 333 21.46 -29.59 -6.09
C LYS A 333 22.48 -30.45 -6.83
N THR A 334 22.87 -30.02 -8.03
CA THR A 334 24.00 -30.63 -8.74
C THR A 334 25.35 -30.24 -8.13
N ALA A 335 26.42 -30.93 -8.50
CA ALA A 335 27.76 -30.60 -8.02
C ALA A 335 28.17 -29.18 -8.46
N ASP A 336 28.82 -28.43 -7.57
CA ASP A 336 29.30 -27.08 -7.86
C ASP A 336 30.66 -27.15 -8.57
N SER A 337 30.66 -27.53 -9.85
CA SER A 337 31.85 -27.57 -10.71
C SER A 337 31.56 -27.03 -12.12
N ALA A 338 32.60 -26.59 -12.82
CA ALA A 338 32.48 -26.02 -14.17
C ALA A 338 31.94 -27.03 -15.20
N ASP A 339 32.18 -28.32 -14.98
CA ASP A 339 31.77 -29.40 -15.89
C ASP A 339 30.37 -29.97 -15.57
N SER A 340 29.80 -29.59 -14.42
CA SER A 340 28.48 -30.08 -13.99
C SER A 340 27.36 -29.31 -14.67
N ARG A 341 26.44 -30.05 -15.30
CA ARG A 341 25.20 -29.47 -15.80
C ARG A 341 24.19 -29.37 -14.66
N LEU A 342 23.52 -28.22 -14.56
CA LEU A 342 22.40 -28.02 -13.64
C LEU A 342 21.28 -29.03 -13.93
N SER A 343 20.55 -29.44 -12.88
CA SER A 343 19.35 -30.26 -13.04
C SER A 343 18.24 -29.48 -13.74
N ASP A 344 17.23 -30.18 -14.26
CA ASP A 344 16.09 -29.52 -14.91
C ASP A 344 15.32 -28.61 -13.93
N GLU A 345 15.30 -28.94 -12.64
CA GLU A 345 14.70 -28.12 -11.58
C GLU A 345 15.52 -26.85 -11.33
N GLU A 346 16.85 -26.97 -11.28
CA GLU A 346 17.77 -25.85 -11.13
C GLU A 346 17.70 -24.90 -12.32
N LEU A 347 17.70 -25.43 -13.56
CA LEU A 347 17.53 -24.65 -14.77
C LEU A 347 16.17 -23.95 -14.81
N PHE A 348 15.10 -24.61 -14.38
CA PHE A 348 13.78 -24.00 -14.33
C PHE A 348 13.75 -22.78 -13.39
N ILE A 349 14.29 -22.90 -12.17
CA ILE A 349 14.36 -21.78 -11.22
C ILE A 349 15.24 -20.65 -11.77
N ALA A 350 16.40 -20.97 -12.34
CA ALA A 350 17.28 -19.97 -12.95
C ALA A 350 16.60 -19.23 -14.11
N GLY A 351 15.83 -19.96 -14.93
CA GLY A 351 15.00 -19.40 -16.00
C GLY A 351 13.91 -18.47 -15.47
N LEU A 352 13.20 -18.86 -14.41
CA LEU A 352 12.23 -17.97 -13.75
C LEU A 352 12.87 -16.70 -13.20
N LEU A 353 14.06 -16.79 -12.59
CA LEU A 353 14.79 -15.60 -12.12
C LEU A 353 15.15 -14.66 -13.28
N LEU A 354 15.62 -15.20 -14.41
CA LEU A 354 15.90 -14.43 -15.60
C LEU A 354 14.64 -13.74 -16.14
N HIS A 355 13.56 -14.49 -16.31
CA HIS A 355 12.25 -13.96 -16.75
C HIS A 355 11.74 -12.85 -15.82
N ASN A 356 11.77 -13.09 -14.51
CA ASN A 356 11.36 -12.11 -13.51
C ASN A 356 12.21 -10.83 -13.59
N LEU A 357 13.53 -10.95 -13.79
CA LEU A 357 14.39 -9.77 -13.97
C LEU A 357 14.04 -8.99 -15.25
N GLN A 358 13.62 -9.66 -16.32
CA GLN A 358 13.16 -8.99 -17.54
C GLN A 358 11.88 -8.18 -17.29
N LEU A 359 10.85 -8.78 -16.68
CA LEU A 359 9.58 -8.06 -16.45
C LEU A 359 9.69 -6.95 -15.38
N LEU A 360 10.55 -7.10 -14.37
CA LEU A 360 10.58 -6.17 -13.24
C LEU A 360 11.09 -4.77 -13.58
N GLN A 361 11.83 -4.60 -14.68
CA GLN A 361 12.23 -3.28 -15.16
C GLN A 361 11.02 -2.38 -15.45
N PHE A 362 9.95 -2.97 -16.00
CA PHE A 362 8.81 -2.21 -16.52
C PHE A 362 7.60 -2.22 -15.59
N ASN A 363 7.48 -3.23 -14.73
CA ASN A 363 6.24 -3.49 -13.97
C ASN A 363 6.39 -3.31 -12.45
N SER A 364 7.58 -2.92 -11.96
CA SER A 364 7.81 -2.71 -10.53
C SER A 364 7.48 -1.29 -10.08
N HIS A 365 7.07 -1.17 -8.83
CA HIS A 365 6.57 0.07 -8.24
C HIS A 365 7.33 0.41 -6.95
N GLU A 366 7.66 1.69 -6.80
CA GLU A 366 8.21 2.21 -5.56
C GLU A 366 7.11 2.36 -4.50
N ILE A 367 7.26 1.65 -3.39
CA ILE A 367 6.44 1.82 -2.19
C ILE A 367 7.11 2.89 -1.34
N SER A 368 6.36 3.95 -1.07
CA SER A 368 6.88 5.14 -0.40
C SER A 368 6.07 5.52 0.84
N GLU A 369 6.72 6.24 1.74
CA GLU A 369 6.14 6.85 2.93
C GLU A 369 6.29 8.37 2.86
N LEU A 370 5.27 9.10 3.33
CA LEU A 370 5.37 10.54 3.52
C LEU A 370 6.03 10.86 4.86
N VAL A 371 7.21 11.49 4.83
CA VAL A 371 7.91 11.93 6.04
C VAL A 371 7.56 13.37 6.37
N ARG A 372 7.17 13.58 7.62
CA ARG A 372 6.86 14.86 8.25
C ARG A 372 7.84 15.13 9.38
N LEU A 373 8.27 16.38 9.53
CA LEU A 373 9.06 16.80 10.68
C LEU A 373 8.17 16.85 11.93
N LYS A 374 8.64 16.31 13.04
CA LYS A 374 7.91 16.34 14.31
C LYS A 374 7.58 17.79 14.72
N GLY A 375 6.33 18.03 15.10
CA GLY A 375 5.83 19.36 15.49
C GLY A 375 5.44 20.27 14.33
N GLN A 376 5.74 19.91 13.08
CA GLN A 376 5.31 20.66 11.90
C GLN A 376 3.93 20.18 11.43
N LYS A 377 2.97 21.11 11.33
CA LYS A 377 1.62 20.81 10.83
C LYS A 377 1.53 20.91 9.31
N THR A 378 2.28 21.82 8.70
CA THR A 378 2.26 22.04 7.25
C THR A 378 2.97 20.93 6.47
N LEU A 379 2.54 20.73 5.23
CA LEU A 379 3.14 19.73 4.33
C LEU A 379 4.27 20.30 3.44
N THR A 380 4.61 21.58 3.59
CA THR A 380 5.56 22.31 2.72
C THR A 380 6.99 21.78 2.76
N LYS A 381 7.37 21.07 3.83
CA LYS A 381 8.70 20.43 3.99
C LYS A 381 8.63 18.91 3.97
N THR A 382 7.52 18.34 3.53
CA THR A 382 7.36 16.88 3.50
C THR A 382 8.11 16.27 2.33
N LYS A 383 8.63 15.07 2.54
CA LYS A 383 9.33 14.32 1.50
C LYS A 383 8.70 12.94 1.38
N SER A 384 8.56 12.48 0.15
CA SER A 384 8.26 11.07 -0.09
C SER A 384 9.57 10.30 0.00
N MET A 385 9.67 9.37 0.94
CA MET A 385 10.80 8.46 1.05
C MET A 385 10.43 7.12 0.46
N PHE A 386 11.29 6.62 -0.42
CA PHE A 386 11.22 5.25 -0.92
C PHE A 386 11.61 4.28 0.19
N ILE A 387 10.71 3.35 0.55
CA ILE A 387 10.91 2.41 1.66
C ILE A 387 11.05 0.95 1.23
N GLY A 388 10.62 0.61 0.00
CA GLY A 388 10.66 -0.74 -0.55
C GLY A 388 10.00 -0.83 -1.92
N GLY A 389 10.25 -1.91 -2.67
CA GLY A 389 9.63 -2.15 -3.97
C GLY A 389 8.46 -3.13 -3.88
N GLY A 390 7.56 -3.12 -4.86
CA GLY A 390 6.54 -4.15 -5.04
C GLY A 390 6.04 -4.26 -6.47
N VAL A 391 5.35 -5.36 -6.78
CA VAL A 391 4.74 -5.58 -8.10
C VAL A 391 3.23 -5.68 -7.95
N TYR A 392 2.50 -4.93 -8.75
CA TYR A 392 1.04 -4.80 -8.69
C TYR A 392 0.49 -5.11 -10.08
N PRO A 393 0.23 -6.40 -10.40
CA PRO A 393 -0.04 -6.82 -11.77
C PRO A 393 -1.25 -6.16 -12.44
N THR A 394 -2.22 -5.68 -11.66
CA THR A 394 -3.38 -4.94 -12.19
C THR A 394 -3.02 -3.49 -12.47
N VAL A 395 -2.35 -2.81 -11.54
CA VAL A 395 -1.89 -1.43 -11.74
C VAL A 395 -0.87 -1.33 -12.87
N ALA A 396 -0.02 -2.34 -13.07
CA ALA A 396 0.95 -2.40 -14.16
C ALA A 396 0.32 -2.31 -15.57
N MET A 397 -1.00 -2.49 -15.70
CA MET A 397 -1.75 -2.29 -16.95
C MET A 397 -2.27 -0.86 -17.14
N LEU A 398 -1.99 0.08 -16.22
CA LEU A 398 -2.32 1.49 -16.44
C LEU A 398 -1.16 2.13 -17.21
N ASN A 399 -1.45 2.59 -18.42
CA ASN A 399 -0.48 3.28 -19.25
C ASN A 399 -0.13 4.67 -18.70
N HIS A 400 0.99 5.20 -19.21
CA HIS A 400 1.51 6.49 -18.80
C HIS A 400 0.76 7.67 -19.44
N SER A 401 0.53 8.71 -18.63
CA SER A 401 0.31 10.07 -19.11
C SER A 401 1.15 11.08 -18.32
N CYS A 402 1.64 12.13 -19.01
CA CYS A 402 2.27 13.27 -18.35
C CYS A 402 1.23 14.14 -17.63
N ASN A 403 -0.06 14.00 -17.92
CA ASN A 403 -1.20 14.55 -17.17
C ASN A 403 -2.13 13.39 -16.73
N PRO A 404 -1.76 12.64 -15.69
CA PRO A 404 -2.46 11.41 -15.32
C PRO A 404 -3.90 11.66 -14.85
N GLY A 405 -4.76 10.68 -15.08
CA GLY A 405 -6.15 10.68 -14.59
C GLY A 405 -6.27 10.37 -13.10
N VAL A 406 -5.25 9.70 -12.57
CA VAL A 406 -5.25 9.12 -11.23
C VAL A 406 -3.96 9.45 -10.47
N ILE A 407 -4.03 9.35 -9.15
CA ILE A 407 -2.86 9.26 -8.27
C ILE A 407 -2.84 7.92 -7.57
N ARG A 408 -1.65 7.49 -7.15
CA ARG A 408 -1.44 6.33 -6.30
C ARG A 408 -0.86 6.71 -4.95
N TYR A 409 -1.27 6.00 -3.90
CA TYR A 409 -0.68 6.06 -2.57
C TYR A 409 -0.80 4.71 -1.88
N PHE A 410 -0.06 4.51 -0.79
CA PHE A 410 0.01 3.20 -0.12
C PHE A 410 -0.56 3.25 1.28
N ILE A 411 -1.22 2.18 1.70
CA ILE A 411 -1.55 1.87 3.10
C ILE A 411 -0.92 0.52 3.42
N GLY A 412 0.14 0.53 4.23
CA GLY A 412 1.07 -0.59 4.31
C GLY A 412 1.67 -0.87 2.93
N THR A 413 1.55 -2.11 2.47
CA THR A 413 1.90 -2.51 1.10
C THR A 413 0.73 -2.46 0.12
N THR A 414 -0.49 -2.11 0.53
CA THR A 414 -1.62 -2.07 -0.41
C THR A 414 -1.61 -0.75 -1.18
N MET A 415 -1.64 -0.81 -2.50
CA MET A 415 -1.72 0.36 -3.37
C MET A 415 -3.17 0.76 -3.59
N ILE A 416 -3.45 2.05 -3.43
CA ILE A 416 -4.74 2.67 -3.69
C ILE A 416 -4.59 3.63 -4.86
N VAL A 417 -5.41 3.45 -5.90
CA VAL A 417 -5.46 4.33 -7.08
C VAL A 417 -6.76 5.13 -7.04
N ARG A 418 -6.65 6.46 -7.06
CA ARG A 418 -7.76 7.40 -6.93
C ARG A 418 -7.79 8.37 -8.10
N ALA A 419 -8.98 8.60 -8.66
CA ALA A 419 -9.18 9.62 -9.70
C ALA A 419 -8.91 11.04 -9.16
N VAL A 420 -8.17 11.83 -9.93
CA VAL A 420 -7.87 13.25 -9.64
C VAL A 420 -8.32 14.19 -10.75
N ARG A 421 -9.12 13.67 -11.66
CA ARG A 421 -9.89 14.40 -12.67
C ARG A 421 -11.05 13.54 -13.09
N THR A 422 -11.99 14.15 -13.79
CA THR A 422 -13.05 13.45 -14.49
C THR A 422 -12.44 12.63 -15.60
N ILE A 423 -12.81 11.35 -15.67
CA ILE A 423 -12.43 10.42 -16.74
C ILE A 423 -13.73 9.95 -17.39
N ASN A 424 -13.92 10.26 -18.67
CA ASN A 424 -15.17 9.97 -19.37
C ASN A 424 -15.27 8.49 -19.76
N ALA A 425 -16.48 8.00 -20.02
CA ALA A 425 -16.66 6.65 -20.54
C ALA A 425 -15.89 6.47 -21.86
N GLY A 426 -15.13 5.39 -21.99
CA GLY A 426 -14.26 5.11 -23.13
C GLY A 426 -12.88 5.78 -23.05
N GLU A 427 -12.63 6.66 -22.07
CA GLU A 427 -11.34 7.31 -21.89
C GLU A 427 -10.35 6.39 -21.13
N GLU A 428 -9.08 6.44 -21.51
CA GLU A 428 -8.01 5.70 -20.85
C GLU A 428 -7.76 6.21 -19.43
N ILE A 429 -7.66 5.29 -18.49
CA ILE A 429 -7.29 5.55 -17.09
C ILE A 429 -5.78 5.48 -17.00
N SER A 430 -5.13 6.58 -17.36
CA SER A 430 -3.66 6.68 -17.33
C SER A 430 -3.12 7.06 -15.94
N GLU A 431 -1.98 6.48 -15.56
CA GLU A 431 -1.19 6.87 -14.38
C GLU A 431 0.13 7.58 -14.77
N ASN A 432 0.97 7.89 -13.78
CA ASN A 432 2.26 8.54 -14.03
C ASN A 432 3.45 7.65 -13.65
N TYR A 433 4.40 7.54 -14.58
CA TYR A 433 5.60 6.71 -14.46
C TYR A 433 6.82 7.49 -13.94
N GLY A 434 6.62 8.71 -13.46
CA GLY A 434 7.67 9.60 -12.95
C GLY A 434 7.70 10.95 -13.66
N PRO A 435 7.90 11.01 -14.99
CA PRO A 435 7.91 12.28 -15.72
C PRO A 435 6.53 12.92 -15.80
N ILE A 436 6.37 14.14 -15.29
CA ILE A 436 5.09 14.88 -15.25
C ILE A 436 5.27 16.29 -15.85
N PHE A 437 4.26 16.79 -16.57
CA PHE A 437 4.42 18.05 -17.31
C PHE A 437 4.61 19.26 -16.40
N THR A 438 4.06 19.22 -15.18
CA THR A 438 4.08 20.34 -14.25
C THR A 438 5.48 20.75 -13.78
N THR A 439 6.48 19.86 -13.88
CA THR A 439 7.82 20.10 -13.31
C THR A 439 8.97 19.65 -14.20
N MET A 440 8.70 19.10 -15.39
CA MET A 440 9.75 18.54 -16.25
C MET A 440 9.45 18.87 -17.72
N PRO A 441 10.39 19.46 -18.49
CA PRO A 441 10.17 19.80 -19.89
C PRO A 441 9.88 18.59 -20.79
N GLU A 442 9.12 18.79 -21.87
CA GLU A 442 8.65 17.71 -22.76
C GLU A 442 9.79 16.83 -23.29
N SER A 443 10.88 17.44 -23.77
CA SER A 443 12.02 16.72 -24.32
C SER A 443 12.66 15.78 -23.30
N GLU A 444 12.76 16.22 -22.04
CA GLU A 444 13.27 15.40 -20.95
C GLU A 444 12.28 14.31 -20.54
N ARG A 445 10.97 14.61 -20.49
CA ARG A 445 9.92 13.62 -20.21
C ARG A 445 9.99 12.47 -21.22
N LYS A 446 9.94 12.78 -22.52
CA LYS A 446 10.03 11.78 -23.60
C LYS A 446 11.36 11.02 -23.55
N ARG A 447 12.49 11.69 -23.31
CA ARG A 447 13.80 11.03 -23.17
C ARG A 447 13.81 10.00 -22.04
N LYS A 448 13.32 10.34 -20.84
CA LYS A 448 13.29 9.41 -19.70
C LYS A 448 12.40 8.20 -19.97
N LEU A 449 11.23 8.42 -20.58
CA LEU A 449 10.31 7.34 -20.95
C LEU A 449 10.91 6.41 -22.01
N ARG A 450 11.55 6.96 -23.04
CA ARG A 450 12.27 6.15 -24.05
C ARG A 450 13.37 5.30 -23.44
N VAL A 451 14.14 5.82 -22.48
CA VAL A 451 15.26 5.07 -21.86
C VAL A 451 14.74 3.97 -20.94
N GLN A 452 13.72 4.27 -20.12
CA GLN A 452 13.28 3.35 -19.07
C GLN A 452 12.21 2.36 -19.52
N TYR A 453 11.28 2.80 -20.38
CA TYR A 453 10.07 2.07 -20.78
C TYR A 453 9.93 1.86 -22.30
N TRP A 454 10.85 2.40 -23.11
CA TRP A 454 10.98 2.11 -24.55
C TRP A 454 9.79 2.55 -25.41
N PHE A 455 9.14 3.66 -25.04
CA PHE A 455 8.10 4.28 -25.84
C PHE A 455 8.21 5.82 -25.86
N ASP A 456 7.54 6.43 -26.83
CA ASP A 456 7.36 7.88 -26.93
C ASP A 456 5.96 8.29 -26.48
N CYS A 457 5.88 9.18 -25.50
CA CYS A 457 4.60 9.62 -24.94
C CYS A 457 3.89 10.62 -25.86
N ASN A 458 2.66 10.27 -26.25
CA ASN A 458 1.76 11.07 -27.08
C ASN A 458 0.51 11.56 -26.33
N CYS A 459 0.55 11.60 -24.99
CA CYS A 459 -0.55 12.13 -24.19
C CYS A 459 -0.85 13.60 -24.54
N GLU A 460 -2.03 14.10 -24.15
CA GLU A 460 -2.49 15.47 -24.41
C GLU A 460 -1.48 16.57 -24.03
N ALA A 461 -0.70 16.38 -22.96
CA ALA A 461 0.32 17.34 -22.56
C ALA A 461 1.56 17.35 -23.47
N CYS A 462 1.92 16.20 -24.04
CA CYS A 462 3.03 16.07 -24.98
C CYS A 462 2.62 16.48 -26.39
N SER A 463 1.44 16.04 -26.85
CA SER A 463 0.91 16.38 -28.17
C SER A 463 0.46 17.83 -28.26
N GLY A 464 0.00 18.41 -27.14
CA GLY A 464 -0.38 19.81 -27.04
C GLY A 464 0.77 20.75 -26.66
N HIS A 465 2.01 20.26 -26.53
CA HIS A 465 3.19 21.03 -26.12
C HIS A 465 2.94 21.90 -24.87
N TRP A 466 2.32 21.33 -23.83
CA TRP A 466 1.94 22.10 -22.64
C TRP A 466 3.19 22.65 -21.95
N PRO A 467 3.17 23.94 -21.55
CA PRO A 467 4.27 24.56 -20.82
C PRO A 467 4.33 24.03 -19.38
N LEU A 468 5.38 24.38 -18.65
CA LEU A 468 5.50 24.03 -17.24
C LEU A 468 4.42 24.73 -16.40
N LEU A 469 4.20 24.25 -15.17
CA LEU A 469 3.11 24.75 -14.33
C LEU A 469 3.28 26.25 -13.98
N ASP A 470 4.51 26.70 -13.79
CA ASP A 470 4.89 28.09 -13.50
C ASP A 470 4.86 29.00 -14.73
N GLU A 471 4.86 28.42 -15.93
CA GLU A 471 4.74 29.12 -17.21
C GLU A 471 3.28 29.26 -17.69
N LEU A 472 2.33 28.56 -17.05
CA LEU A 472 0.90 28.69 -17.36
C LEU A 472 0.38 30.05 -16.88
N ASP A 473 -0.12 30.86 -17.82
CA ASP A 473 -0.73 32.16 -17.53
C ASP A 473 -2.04 31.99 -16.71
N PRO A 474 -2.07 32.43 -15.43
CA PRO A 474 -3.25 32.29 -14.59
C PRO A 474 -4.40 33.23 -15.02
N THR A 475 -4.14 34.22 -15.88
CA THR A 475 -5.14 35.17 -16.34
C THR A 475 -5.95 34.64 -17.53
N ILE A 476 -5.56 33.50 -18.12
CA ILE A 476 -6.26 32.90 -19.26
C ILE A 476 -7.08 31.70 -18.80
N LEU A 477 -8.40 31.86 -18.81
CA LEU A 477 -9.37 30.81 -18.58
C LEU A 477 -9.71 30.10 -19.90
N ARG A 478 -9.92 28.78 -19.84
CA ARG A 478 -10.19 27.93 -21.02
C ARG A 478 -11.54 27.26 -20.86
N PHE A 479 -12.62 27.89 -21.32
CA PHE A 479 -13.98 27.37 -21.14
C PHE A 479 -14.34 26.30 -22.17
N LYS A 480 -15.13 25.31 -21.73
CA LYS A 480 -15.80 24.36 -22.61
C LYS A 480 -16.90 25.03 -23.42
N CYS A 481 -17.04 24.68 -24.69
CA CYS A 481 -18.22 25.06 -25.46
C CYS A 481 -19.50 24.38 -24.90
N GLU A 482 -20.58 25.13 -24.66
CA GLU A 482 -21.87 24.63 -24.16
C GLU A 482 -22.57 23.68 -25.14
N THR A 483 -22.23 23.73 -26.43
CA THR A 483 -22.67 22.73 -27.42
C THR A 483 -22.11 21.34 -27.10
N GLY A 484 -21.14 21.23 -26.19
CA GLY A 484 -20.64 19.98 -25.66
C GLY A 484 -19.62 19.29 -26.58
N PRO A 485 -19.44 17.97 -26.43
CA PRO A 485 -18.45 17.20 -27.18
C PRO A 485 -18.60 17.27 -28.70
N SER A 486 -19.80 17.52 -29.22
CA SER A 486 -20.06 17.69 -30.66
C SER A 486 -19.36 18.92 -31.25
N CYS A 487 -19.17 19.98 -30.44
CA CYS A 487 -18.34 21.11 -30.82
C CYS A 487 -16.89 20.89 -30.40
N GLY A 488 -16.65 20.60 -29.12
CA GLY A 488 -15.30 20.37 -28.58
C GLY A 488 -14.36 21.58 -28.67
N ASN A 489 -14.86 22.78 -29.01
CA ASN A 489 -14.03 23.98 -29.06
C ASN A 489 -13.70 24.50 -27.65
N VAL A 490 -12.51 25.08 -27.52
CA VAL A 490 -12.03 25.71 -26.29
C VAL A 490 -12.09 27.22 -26.46
N LEU A 491 -12.68 27.91 -25.49
CA LEU A 491 -12.82 29.37 -25.51
C LEU A 491 -11.83 29.96 -24.54
N MET A 492 -10.85 30.70 -25.06
CA MET A 492 -9.85 31.40 -24.26
C MET A 492 -10.41 32.75 -23.85
N VAL A 493 -10.44 33.00 -22.55
CA VAL A 493 -11.07 34.19 -21.95
C VAL A 493 -10.13 34.75 -20.91
N LYS A 494 -9.89 36.05 -20.93
CA LYS A 494 -9.12 36.70 -19.86
C LYS A 494 -9.95 36.81 -18.60
N SER A 495 -9.33 36.63 -17.44
CA SER A 495 -9.97 36.69 -16.13
C SER A 495 -10.54 38.09 -15.80
N ASP A 496 -10.06 39.14 -16.46
CA ASP A 496 -10.49 40.54 -16.32
C ASP A 496 -11.51 40.99 -17.37
N THR A 497 -12.07 40.06 -18.16
CA THR A 497 -13.05 40.40 -19.20
C THR A 497 -14.34 40.99 -18.60
N ASN A 498 -14.88 42.00 -19.29
CA ASN A 498 -16.23 42.52 -19.05
C ASN A 498 -17.26 41.91 -20.02
N GLU A 499 -16.83 41.06 -20.95
CA GLU A 499 -17.69 40.38 -21.92
C GLU A 499 -18.14 39.01 -21.39
N PHE A 500 -19.43 38.89 -21.08
CA PHE A 500 -20.03 37.64 -20.60
C PHE A 500 -20.61 36.76 -21.71
N MET A 501 -20.85 37.35 -22.88
CA MET A 501 -21.40 36.66 -24.04
C MET A 501 -20.28 36.42 -25.05
N ILE A 502 -19.82 35.18 -25.16
CA ILE A 502 -18.69 34.82 -26.02
C ILE A 502 -19.16 33.96 -27.18
N GLY A 503 -18.86 34.40 -28.40
CA GLY A 503 -19.11 33.65 -29.61
C GLY A 503 -18.13 32.49 -29.77
N CYS A 504 -18.65 31.30 -30.03
CA CYS A 504 -17.81 30.15 -30.36
C CYS A 504 -17.37 30.20 -31.81
N ALA A 505 -16.06 30.37 -32.06
CA ALA A 505 -15.50 30.40 -33.41
C ALA A 505 -15.78 29.15 -34.26
N LYS A 506 -16.05 28.00 -33.62
CA LYS A 506 -16.32 26.74 -34.32
C LYS A 506 -17.80 26.51 -34.63
N CYS A 507 -18.70 26.72 -33.67
CA CYS A 507 -20.13 26.42 -33.86
C CYS A 507 -21.02 27.67 -34.04
N GLY A 508 -20.44 28.87 -33.98
CA GLY A 508 -21.15 30.14 -34.16
C GLY A 508 -22.07 30.55 -33.01
N LYS A 509 -22.38 29.64 -32.06
CA LYS A 509 -23.25 29.96 -30.93
C LYS A 509 -22.57 30.91 -29.94
N SER A 510 -23.33 31.90 -29.49
CA SER A 510 -22.95 32.77 -28.37
C SER A 510 -23.35 32.11 -27.05
N MET A 511 -22.47 32.18 -26.06
CA MET A 511 -22.65 31.52 -24.77
C MET A 511 -22.43 32.47 -23.60
N ASN A 512 -23.07 32.16 -22.47
CA ASN A 512 -22.98 32.96 -21.27
C ASN A 512 -21.95 32.37 -20.28
N ILE A 513 -20.76 32.96 -20.24
CA ILE A 513 -19.69 32.49 -19.34
C ILE A 513 -19.86 32.94 -17.88
N LEU A 514 -20.85 33.79 -17.56
CA LEU A 514 -21.07 34.31 -16.20
C LEU A 514 -21.30 33.18 -15.19
N LYS A 515 -22.01 32.12 -15.60
CA LYS A 515 -22.22 30.93 -14.77
C LYS A 515 -20.88 30.26 -14.42
N GLY A 516 -20.00 30.16 -15.41
CA GLY A 516 -18.66 29.61 -15.24
C GLY A 516 -17.80 30.48 -14.33
N LEU A 517 -17.78 31.79 -14.55
CA LEU A 517 -17.06 32.76 -13.71
C LEU A 517 -17.54 32.74 -12.25
N LYS A 518 -18.85 32.66 -12.01
CA LYS A 518 -19.40 32.54 -10.67
C LYS A 518 -18.95 31.26 -9.96
N ALA A 519 -18.97 30.13 -10.67
CA ALA A 519 -18.46 28.89 -10.11
C ALA A 519 -16.96 28.95 -9.80
N LEU A 520 -16.16 29.69 -10.59
CA LEU A 520 -14.74 29.93 -10.28
C LEU A 520 -14.57 30.73 -8.98
N GLN A 521 -15.39 31.77 -8.78
CA GLN A 521 -15.40 32.52 -7.51
C GLN A 521 -15.74 31.62 -6.31
N ASP A 522 -16.70 30.71 -6.47
CA ASP A 522 -17.05 29.73 -5.44
C ASP A 522 -15.86 28.77 -5.16
N THR A 523 -15.12 28.37 -6.20
CA THR A 523 -13.91 27.54 -6.02
C THR A 523 -12.78 28.26 -5.29
N ASP A 524 -12.63 29.58 -5.43
CA ASP A 524 -11.61 30.35 -4.70
C ASP A 524 -11.87 30.34 -3.19
N ALA A 525 -13.13 30.47 -2.78
CA ALA A 525 -13.52 30.38 -1.37
C ALA A 525 -13.26 28.98 -0.82
N LEU A 526 -13.62 27.94 -1.58
CA LEU A 526 -13.33 26.54 -1.23
C LEU A 526 -11.83 26.27 -1.15
N PHE A 527 -11.03 26.84 -2.05
CA PHE A 527 -9.58 26.65 -2.08
C PHE A 527 -8.91 27.17 -0.80
N LYS A 528 -9.36 28.33 -0.30
CA LYS A 528 -8.88 28.88 0.99
C LYS A 528 -9.20 27.93 2.15
N VAL A 529 -10.42 27.39 2.19
CA VAL A 529 -10.84 26.42 3.22
C VAL A 529 -10.04 25.11 3.09
N ALA A 530 -9.83 24.61 1.87
CA ALA A 530 -9.04 23.42 1.62
C ALA A 530 -7.59 23.58 2.12
N SER A 531 -6.98 24.73 1.80
CA SER A 531 -5.60 25.05 2.17
C SER A 531 -5.44 25.21 3.68
N MET A 532 -6.37 25.90 4.36
CA MET A 532 -6.38 25.98 5.84
C MET A 532 -6.49 24.59 6.47
N ASN A 533 -7.39 23.73 5.98
CA ASN A 533 -7.52 22.37 6.50
C ASN A 533 -6.24 21.55 6.30
N LEU A 534 -5.55 21.73 5.17
CA LEU A 534 -4.29 21.07 4.89
C LEU A 534 -3.19 21.51 5.88
N GLU A 535 -3.06 22.82 6.11
CA GLU A 535 -2.08 23.39 7.03
C GLU A 535 -2.32 22.98 8.49
N GLU A 536 -3.59 22.83 8.89
CA GLU A 536 -3.98 22.34 10.22
C GLU A 536 -3.86 20.81 10.36
N GLY A 537 -3.51 20.10 9.30
CA GLY A 537 -3.39 18.63 9.27
C GLY A 537 -4.73 17.90 9.25
N ARG A 538 -5.84 18.59 8.98
CA ARG A 538 -7.18 18.00 8.76
C ARG A 538 -7.30 17.44 7.35
N ASN A 539 -6.43 16.49 7.01
CA ASN A 539 -6.21 15.98 5.65
C ASN A 539 -7.48 15.42 4.99
N GLU A 540 -8.37 14.76 5.74
CA GLU A 540 -9.65 14.25 5.19
C GLU A 540 -10.58 15.38 4.73
N HIS A 541 -10.65 16.47 5.50
CA HIS A 541 -11.47 17.64 5.18
C HIS A 541 -10.87 18.41 4.00
N ALA A 542 -9.55 18.59 3.99
CA ALA A 542 -8.82 19.19 2.88
C ALA A 542 -9.02 18.39 1.58
N LEU A 543 -8.87 17.07 1.64
CA LEU A 543 -9.08 16.18 0.51
C LEU A 543 -10.48 16.36 -0.09
N LYS A 544 -11.51 16.34 0.76
CA LYS A 544 -12.90 16.52 0.32
C LYS A 544 -13.10 17.87 -0.39
N ALA A 545 -12.54 18.94 0.15
CA ALA A 545 -12.66 20.27 -0.43
C ALA A 545 -11.93 20.38 -1.79
N TYR A 546 -10.69 19.88 -1.91
CA TYR A 546 -9.98 19.89 -3.19
C TYR A 546 -10.66 19.05 -4.26
N LEU A 547 -11.23 17.89 -3.89
CA LEU A 547 -11.98 17.04 -4.83
C LEU A 547 -13.25 17.73 -5.36
N GLU A 548 -13.96 18.48 -4.51
CA GLU A 548 -15.13 19.25 -4.93
C GLU A 548 -14.73 20.37 -5.90
N ILE A 549 -13.62 21.06 -5.63
CA ILE A 549 -13.08 22.07 -6.55
C ILE A 549 -12.78 21.44 -7.92
N LEU A 550 -12.05 20.33 -7.96
CA LEU A 550 -11.71 19.64 -9.22
C LEU A 550 -12.95 19.25 -10.01
N LYS A 551 -13.99 18.75 -9.32
CA LYS A 551 -15.27 18.39 -9.95
C LYS A 551 -15.95 19.60 -10.59
N LEU A 552 -15.99 20.74 -9.90
CA LEU A 552 -16.57 21.98 -10.43
C LEU A 552 -15.77 22.51 -11.63
N LEU A 553 -14.43 22.52 -11.52
CA LEU A 553 -13.56 22.97 -12.60
C LEU A 553 -13.68 22.07 -13.84
N ASP A 554 -13.78 20.75 -13.66
CA ASP A 554 -13.96 19.80 -14.77
C ASP A 554 -15.27 19.96 -15.52
N GLU A 555 -16.31 20.54 -14.91
CA GLU A 555 -17.57 20.79 -15.61
C GLU A 555 -17.48 21.99 -16.56
N ILE A 556 -16.51 22.89 -16.32
CA ILE A 556 -16.50 24.25 -16.87
C ILE A 556 -15.28 24.49 -17.77
N LEU A 557 -14.11 24.01 -17.34
CA LEU A 557 -12.82 24.34 -17.94
C LEU A 557 -12.20 23.19 -18.72
N VAL A 558 -11.25 23.52 -19.59
CA VAL A 558 -10.44 22.60 -20.38
C VAL A 558 -8.97 22.79 -20.01
N LEU A 559 -8.28 21.69 -19.75
CA LEU A 559 -6.86 21.70 -19.40
C LEU A 559 -5.97 22.20 -20.57
N PRO A 560 -4.76 22.71 -20.28
CA PRO A 560 -4.16 22.89 -18.95
C PRO A 560 -4.66 24.16 -18.25
N ILE A 561 -4.89 24.10 -16.93
CA ILE A 561 -5.25 25.24 -16.08
C ILE A 561 -4.40 25.19 -14.82
N ARG A 562 -3.69 26.28 -14.51
CA ARG A 562 -2.74 26.32 -13.38
C ARG A 562 -3.38 25.93 -12.05
N ASP A 563 -4.48 26.58 -11.69
CA ASP A 563 -5.11 26.38 -10.37
C ASP A 563 -5.75 24.99 -10.23
N TYR A 564 -6.17 24.40 -11.35
CA TYR A 564 -6.61 23.01 -11.41
C TYR A 564 -5.50 22.06 -10.98
N HIS A 565 -4.30 22.21 -11.54
CA HIS A 565 -3.17 21.34 -11.20
C HIS A 565 -2.65 21.60 -9.78
N ILE A 566 -2.77 22.82 -9.25
CA ILE A 566 -2.50 23.09 -7.83
C ILE A 566 -3.47 22.32 -6.94
N CYS A 567 -4.77 22.27 -7.29
CA CYS A 567 -5.75 21.46 -6.57
C CYS A 567 -5.42 19.96 -6.64
N GLN A 568 -4.97 19.45 -7.80
CA GLN A 568 -4.51 18.06 -7.92
C GLN A 568 -3.32 17.76 -7.00
N GLN A 569 -2.37 18.69 -6.85
CA GLN A 569 -1.27 18.55 -5.89
C GLN A 569 -1.78 18.54 -4.44
N GLY A 570 -2.79 19.36 -4.12
CA GLY A 570 -3.50 19.32 -2.83
C GLY A 570 -4.11 17.94 -2.54
N VAL A 571 -4.83 17.36 -3.50
CA VAL A 571 -5.40 16.00 -3.41
C VAL A 571 -4.30 14.94 -3.21
N ARG A 572 -3.20 15.05 -3.95
CA ARG A 572 -2.04 14.16 -3.82
C ARG A 572 -1.45 14.22 -2.42
N LEU A 573 -1.16 15.41 -1.90
CA LEU A 573 -0.59 15.60 -0.56
C LEU A 573 -1.51 15.06 0.53
N CYS A 574 -2.82 15.34 0.45
CA CYS A 574 -3.78 14.80 1.40
C CYS A 574 -3.82 13.26 1.35
N SER A 575 -3.83 12.68 0.15
CA SER A 575 -3.91 11.22 -0.04
C SER A 575 -2.66 10.51 0.49
N LEU A 576 -1.46 11.06 0.22
CA LEU A 576 -0.20 10.56 0.79
C LEU A 576 -0.21 10.62 2.33
N ALA A 577 -0.72 11.72 2.90
CA ALA A 577 -0.79 11.91 4.35
C ALA A 577 -1.83 11.01 5.05
N LEU A 578 -2.81 10.48 4.30
CA LEU A 578 -3.76 9.46 4.77
C LEU A 578 -3.27 8.03 4.54
N GLY A 579 -2.18 7.88 3.78
CA GLY A 579 -1.48 6.61 3.55
C GLY A 579 -0.35 6.39 4.56
N ASN A 580 0.73 5.75 4.09
CA ASN A 580 1.97 5.58 4.82
C ASN A 580 2.55 6.95 5.19
N THR A 581 2.58 7.27 6.47
CA THR A 581 3.09 8.54 6.98
C THR A 581 3.92 8.36 8.24
N ALA A 582 5.05 9.05 8.28
CA ALA A 582 5.99 9.11 9.39
C ALA A 582 6.09 10.52 9.96
N TYR A 583 6.34 10.59 11.27
CA TYR A 583 6.81 11.79 11.95
C TYR A 583 8.23 11.50 12.45
N ILE A 584 9.22 12.19 11.90
CA ILE A 584 10.64 12.06 12.24
C ILE A 584 11.10 13.32 12.96
#